data_AF-A0A2T5L881-F1
#
_entry.id   AF-A0A2T5L881-F1
#
_cell.length_a   1.000
_cell.length_b   1.000
_cell.length_c   1.000
_cell.angle_alpha   90.00
_cell.angle_beta   90.00
_cell.angle_gamma   90.00
#
_symmetry.space_group_name_H-M   'P 1'
#
loop_
_entity.id
_entity.type
_entity.pdbx_description
1 polymer ?
#
loop_
_entity_poly.entity_id
_entity_poly.type
_entity_poly.pdbx_seq_one_letter_code
_entity_poly.pdbx_strand_id
1 'polypeptide(L)' 'MRITRLTLPSTDVDACLAFYRDVLQLPTTGTTVHVGWTDIDIAPTLFWPTRKVGT' A
#
# COMPACT_ATOMS: atom_id res chain seq x y z
N MET A 1 15.06 -7.17 12.87
CA MET A 1 14.82 -6.02 11.97
C MET A 1 13.38 -6.11 11.47
N ARG A 2 12.60 -5.03 11.51
CA ARG A 2 11.16 -5.04 11.17
C ARG A 2 10.82 -3.85 10.29
N ILE A 3 9.97 -4.07 9.28
CA ILE A 3 9.41 -2.99 8.47
C ILE A 3 8.21 -2.43 9.22
N THR A 4 8.27 -1.15 9.58
CA THR A 4 7.19 -0.45 10.30
C THR A 4 6.27 0.32 9.37
N ARG A 5 6.78 0.76 8.21
CA ARG A 5 6.01 1.49 7.21
C ARG A 5 6.53 1.19 5.81
N LEU A 6 5.61 1.01 4.87
CA LEU A 6 5.94 0.85 3.46
C LEU A 6 4.84 1.48 2.60
N THR A 7 5.22 1.96 1.43
CA THR A 7 4.27 2.49 0.44
C THR A 7 4.26 1.57 -0.77
N LEU A 8 3.08 1.13 -1.20
CA LEU A 8 2.91 0.31 -2.40
C LEU A 8 2.20 1.11 -3.49
N PRO A 9 2.73 1.09 -4.73
CA PRO A 9 1.99 1.61 -5.87
C PRO A 9 0.82 0.69 -6.23
N SER A 10 -0.33 1.26 -6.54
CA SER A 10 -1.47 0.57 -7.14
C SER A 10 -2.00 1.33 -8.35
N THR A 11 -2.39 0.62 -9.39
CA THR A 11 -3.12 1.17 -10.53
C THR A 11 -4.56 1.52 -10.18
N ASP A 12 -5.12 0.81 -9.21
CA ASP A 12 -6.45 1.05 -8.66
C ASP A 12 -6.36 0.99 -7.13
N VAL A 13 -6.33 2.17 -6.50
CA VAL A 13 -6.16 2.29 -5.05
C VAL A 13 -7.38 1.74 -4.32
N ASP A 14 -8.59 2.01 -4.81
CA ASP A 14 -9.83 1.63 -4.16
C ASP A 14 -10.05 0.12 -4.22
N ALA A 15 -9.82 -0.51 -5.38
CA ALA A 15 -9.91 -1.96 -5.50
C ALA A 15 -8.87 -2.68 -4.63
N CYS A 16 -7.65 -2.12 -4.53
CA CYS A 16 -6.60 -2.66 -3.68
C CYS A 16 -6.98 -2.56 -2.19
N LEU A 17 -7.52 -1.43 -1.74
CA LEU A 17 -8.00 -1.25 -0.36
C LEU A 17 -9.18 -2.16 -0.05
N ALA A 18 -10.11 -2.32 -0.98
CA ALA A 18 -11.24 -3.24 -0.84
C ALA A 18 -10.75 -4.69 -0.69
N PHE A 19 -9.72 -5.11 -1.43
CA PHE A 19 -9.12 -6.43 -1.23
C PHE A 19 -8.58 -6.62 0.19
N TYR A 20 -7.81 -5.67 0.71
CA TYR A 20 -7.27 -5.77 2.07
C TYR A 20 -8.36 -5.75 3.15
N ARG A 21 -9.40 -4.94 2.97
CA ARG A 21 -10.51 -4.81 3.92
C ARG A 21 -11.49 -5.99 3.85
N ASP A 22 -11.94 -6.36 2.65
CA ASP A 22 -13.07 -7.27 2.48
C ASP A 22 -12.63 -8.73 2.37
N VAL A 23 -11.49 -8.99 1.73
CA VAL A 23 -10.96 -10.35 1.55
C VAL A 23 -10.05 -10.73 2.70
N LEU A 24 -9.08 -9.87 3.02
CA LEU A 24 -8.11 -10.15 4.08
C LEU A 24 -8.58 -9.70 5.47
N GLN A 25 -9.68 -8.96 5.54
CA GLN A 25 -10.28 -8.48 6.80
C GLN A 25 -9.29 -7.67 7.65
N LEU A 26 -8.36 -6.96 6.99
CA LEU A 26 -7.40 -6.11 7.65
C LEU A 26 -7.98 -4.72 7.91
N PRO A 27 -7.67 -4.09 9.05
CA PRO A 27 -8.13 -2.73 9.32
C PRO A 27 -7.53 -1.75 8.31
N THR A 28 -8.37 -0.84 7.81
CA THR A 28 -7.93 0.24 6.92
C THR A 28 -8.39 1.61 7.43
N THR A 29 -7.55 2.62 7.22
CA THR A 29 -7.85 4.02 7.56
C THR A 29 -7.45 4.92 6.39
N GLY A 30 -8.41 5.40 5.61
CA GLY A 30 -8.12 6.10 4.36
C GLY A 30 -7.40 5.17 3.37
N THR A 31 -6.21 5.55 2.91
CA THR A 31 -5.33 4.72 2.06
C THR A 31 -4.30 3.90 2.85
N THR A 32 -4.45 3.93 4.17
CA THR A 32 -3.87 3.14 5.26
C THR A 32 -4.24 1.66 5.34
N VAL A 33 -3.38 0.66 5.17
CA VAL A 33 -3.66 -0.72 5.63
C VAL A 33 -2.82 -1.06 6.84
N HIS A 34 -3.45 -1.56 7.90
CA HIS A 34 -2.78 -1.90 9.17
C HIS A 34 -2.52 -3.40 9.26
N VAL A 35 -1.24 -3.80 9.27
CA VAL A 35 -0.81 -5.21 9.30
C VAL A 35 0.05 -5.46 10.53
N GLY A 36 -0.62 -5.75 11.66
CA GLY A 36 0.05 -5.94 12.94
C GLY A 36 0.78 -4.69 13.41
N TRP A 37 2.06 -4.57 13.07
CA TRP A 37 2.95 -3.46 13.46
C TRP A 37 3.47 -2.68 12.26
N THR A 38 2.93 -2.98 11.08
CA THR A 38 3.35 -2.42 9.81
C THR A 38 2.19 -1.68 9.20
N ASP A 39 2.42 -0.43 8.84
CA ASP A 39 1.48 0.36 8.05
C ASP A 39 1.86 0.28 6.57
N ILE A 40 0.88 0.00 5.72
CA ILE A 40 1.04 -0.04 4.28
C ILE A 40 0.22 1.09 3.66
N ASP A 41 0.90 2.10 3.15
CA ASP A 41 0.27 3.19 2.41
C ASP A 41 0.08 2.76 0.95
N ILE A 42 -1.16 2.74 0.48
CA ILE A 42 -1.44 2.51 -0.94
C ILE A 42 -1.45 3.85 -1.66
N ALA A 43 -0.59 4.01 -2.66
CA ALA A 43 -0.49 5.21 -3.47
C ALA A 43 -0.75 4.91 -4.95
N PRO A 44 -1.30 5.85 -5.73
CA PRO A 44 -1.40 5.68 -7.17
C PRO A 44 -0.04 5.39 -7.80
N THR A 45 0.03 4.47 -8.76
CA THR A 45 1.29 4.13 -9.46
C THR A 45 1.98 5.34 -10.08
N LEU A 46 1.21 6.34 -10.54
CA LEU A 46 1.74 7.60 -11.08
C LEU A 46 2.47 8.47 -10.04
N PHE A 47 2.23 8.26 -8.75
CA PHE A 47 2.88 8.96 -7.65
C PHE A 47 4.17 8.25 -7.18
N TRP A 48 4.45 7.06 -7.69
CA TRP A 48 5.68 6.34 -7.35
C TRP A 48 6.89 7.00 -8.01
N PRO A 49 7.98 7.30 -7.27
CA PRO A 49 9.20 7.78 -7.91
C PRO A 49 9.75 6.65 -8.77
N THR A 50 9.56 6.75 -10.08
CA THR A 50 10.28 5.92 -11.05
C THR A 50 11.77 6.20 -10.90
N ARG A 51 12.45 5.44 -10.03
CA ARG A 51 13.89 5.24 -10.19
C ARG A 51 14.05 4.59 -11.56
N LYS A 52 14.49 5.37 -12.55
CA LYS A 52 15.10 4.80 -13.75
C LYS A 52 16.21 3.89 -13.25
N VAL A 53 16.02 2.57 -13.37
CA VAL A 53 17.11 1.63 -13.24
C VAL A 53 18.01 1.94 -14.43
N GLY A 54 19.10 2.67 -14.16
CA GLY A 54 20.05 3.12 -15.17
C GLY A 54 20.56 1.92 -15.96
N THR A 55 20.44 2.01 -17.28
CA THR A 55 21.25 1.26 -18.23
C THR A 55 22.63 1.90 -18.30
#